data_AF-A0A2P2IAH4-F1
#
_entry.id   AF-A0A2P2IAH4-F1
#
_cell.length_a   1.000
_cell.length_b   1.000
_cell.length_c   1.000
_cell.angle_alpha   90.00
_cell.angle_beta   90.00
_cell.angle_gamma   90.00
#
_symmetry.space_group_name_H-M   'P 1'
#
loop_
_entity.id
_entity.type
_entity.pdbx_description
1 polymer ?
#
loop_
_entity_poly.entity_id
_entity_poly.type
_entity_poly.pdbx_seq_one_letter_code
_entity_poly.pdbx_strand_id
1 'polypeptide(L)'
;VVLVCDVSNMSTLTHAAQWLQDAQDANPSNSGHDMKVMLVVNKRDMVNDALFGIVEVKARQMCLSLGAEYWAVSAKSGECVEDFFRRLAALVFNTAVLGEVGQIAPSSIKIGSELLYDANGSANQEVAKKSGCNDNKCG
;
A
#
# COMPACT_ATOMS: atom_id res chain seq x y z
N VAL A 1 -11.31 1.15 -0.95
CA VAL A 1 -12.76 1.38 -1.09
C VAL A 1 -13.01 2.36 -2.21
N VAL A 2 -13.99 2.06 -3.07
CA VAL A 2 -14.42 2.95 -4.16
C VAL A 2 -15.83 3.41 -3.83
N LEU A 3 -16.00 4.72 -3.65
CA LEU A 3 -17.28 5.38 -3.41
C LEU A 3 -17.75 5.96 -4.74
N VAL A 4 -18.97 5.65 -5.17
CA VAL A 4 -19.47 6.10 -6.50
C VAL A 4 -20.67 7.02 -6.32
N CYS A 5 -20.55 8.23 -6.86
CA CYS A 5 -21.61 9.23 -6.89
C CYS A 5 -22.02 9.51 -8.33
N ASP A 6 -23.24 10.00 -8.51
CA ASP A 6 -23.81 10.32 -9.81
C ASP A 6 -23.91 11.85 -9.99
N VAL A 7 -23.38 12.38 -11.09
CA VAL A 7 -23.45 13.82 -11.42
C VAL A 7 -24.90 14.31 -11.49
N SER A 8 -25.83 13.49 -11.97
CA SER A 8 -27.25 13.84 -12.10
C SER A 8 -27.99 13.83 -10.76
N ASN A 9 -27.40 13.24 -9.72
CA ASN A 9 -28.01 13.13 -8.41
C ASN A 9 -27.03 13.48 -7.28
N MET A 10 -26.99 14.77 -6.93
CA MET A 10 -26.13 15.28 -5.87
C MET A 10 -26.43 14.73 -4.47
N SER A 11 -27.59 14.12 -4.22
CA SER A 11 -27.84 13.48 -2.93
C SER A 11 -26.93 12.26 -2.73
N THR A 12 -26.52 11.58 -3.81
CA THR A 12 -25.58 10.46 -3.74
C THR A 12 -24.23 10.87 -3.17
N LEU A 13 -23.83 12.13 -3.36
CA LEU A 13 -22.61 12.68 -2.76
C LEU A 13 -22.75 12.74 -1.23
N THR A 14 -23.89 13.19 -0.72
CA THR A 14 -24.10 13.31 0.75
C THR A 14 -24.02 12.00 1.50
N HIS A 15 -24.27 10.86 0.84
CA HIS A 15 -24.17 9.54 1.44
C HIS A 15 -22.75 8.96 1.46
N ALA A 16 -21.79 9.56 0.73
CA ALA A 16 -20.45 9.00 0.60
C ALA A 16 -19.71 8.88 1.95
N ALA A 17 -19.93 9.81 2.88
CA ALA A 17 -19.36 9.75 4.22
C ALA A 17 -19.90 8.55 5.01
N GLN A 18 -21.21 8.31 4.94
CA GLN A 18 -21.84 7.16 5.60
C GLN A 18 -21.33 5.85 5.00
N TRP A 19 -21.28 5.74 3.67
CA TRP A 19 -20.76 4.54 3.01
C TRP A 19 -19.30 4.26 3.35
N LEU A 20 -18.49 5.30 3.56
CA LEU A 20 -17.12 5.12 4.03
C LEU A 20 -17.09 4.56 5.45
N GLN A 21 -17.92 5.10 6.35
CA GLN A 21 -18.03 4.61 7.73
C GLN A 21 -18.46 3.14 7.75
N ASP A 22 -19.53 2.81 7.02
CA ASP A 22 -20.05 1.44 6.93
C ASP A 22 -18.96 0.47 6.42
N ALA A 23 -18.14 0.92 5.45
CA ALA A 23 -17.03 0.12 4.94
C ALA A 23 -15.87 -0.04 5.93
N GLN A 24 -15.61 0.95 6.79
CA GLN A 24 -14.61 0.86 7.86
C GLN A 24 -15.08 -0.10 8.96
N ASP A 25 -16.34 0.00 9.36
CA ASP A 25 -16.93 -0.84 10.41
C ASP A 25 -16.98 -2.31 9.99
N ALA A 26 -17.23 -2.58 8.70
CA ALA A 26 -17.17 -3.93 8.13
C ALA A 26 -15.73 -4.50 8.03
N ASN A 27 -14.69 -3.67 8.17
CA ASN A 27 -13.29 -4.06 8.02
C ASN A 27 -12.42 -3.64 9.23
N PRO A 28 -12.68 -4.18 10.43
CA PRO A 28 -12.05 -3.73 11.69
C PRO A 28 -10.54 -4.00 11.77
N SER A 29 -10.03 -4.96 10.99
CA SER A 29 -8.58 -5.28 10.92
C SER A 29 -7.77 -4.18 10.23
N ASN A 30 -8.43 -3.28 9.49
CA ASN A 30 -7.80 -2.18 8.80
C ASN A 30 -7.86 -0.97 9.73
N SER A 31 -6.85 -0.79 10.57
CA SER A 31 -6.77 0.27 11.58
C SER A 31 -6.60 1.66 10.95
N GLY A 32 -7.60 2.14 10.20
CA GLY A 32 -7.80 3.51 9.70
C GLY A 32 -6.77 4.07 8.70
N HIS A 33 -5.52 3.59 8.74
CA HIS A 33 -4.38 4.23 8.07
C HIS A 33 -4.06 3.62 6.70
N ASP A 34 -4.44 2.37 6.45
CA ASP A 34 -4.04 1.63 5.24
C ASP A 34 -5.14 1.54 4.17
N MET A 35 -6.36 1.93 4.50
CA MET A 35 -7.48 1.86 3.56
C MET A 35 -7.42 3.03 2.57
N LYS A 36 -7.07 2.75 1.30
CA LYS A 36 -7.18 3.76 0.25
C LYS A 36 -8.64 3.99 -0.16
N VAL A 37 -9.05 5.26 -0.13
CA VAL A 37 -10.40 5.71 -0.48
C VAL A 37 -10.34 6.47 -1.79
N MET A 38 -11.27 6.15 -2.69
CA MET A 38 -11.44 6.85 -3.97
C MET A 38 -12.90 7.26 -4.11
N LEU A 39 -13.15 8.51 -4.44
CA LEU A 39 -14.49 9.02 -4.75
C LEU A 39 -14.60 9.22 -6.27
N VAL A 40 -15.50 8.47 -6.88
CA VAL A 40 -15.73 8.43 -8.33
C VAL A 40 -17.06 9.11 -8.63
N VAL A 41 -17.01 10.21 -9.35
CA VAL A 41 -18.17 10.91 -9.88
C VAL A 41 -18.44 10.39 -11.29
N ASN A 42 -19.48 9.57 -11.43
CA ASN A 42 -19.89 8.93 -12.67
C ASN A 42 -21.00 9.72 -13.39
N LYS A 43 -21.22 9.38 -14.68
CA LYS A 43 -22.16 10.05 -15.59
C LYS A 43 -21.74 11.48 -15.94
N ARG A 44 -20.43 11.72 -16.08
CA ARG A 44 -19.91 13.01 -16.55
C ARG A 44 -20.58 13.48 -17.84
N ASP A 45 -20.87 12.57 -18.75
CA ASP A 45 -21.54 12.84 -20.03
C ASP A 45 -22.95 13.45 -19.94
N MET A 46 -23.59 13.44 -18.77
CA MET A 46 -24.97 13.94 -18.59
C MET A 46 -25.07 15.47 -18.49
N VAL A 47 -23.96 16.18 -18.28
CA VAL A 47 -23.94 17.62 -18.09
C VAL A 47 -22.84 18.26 -18.93
N ASN A 48 -23.02 19.54 -19.27
CA ASN A 48 -21.95 20.32 -19.89
C ASN A 48 -20.87 20.71 -18.86
N ASP A 49 -19.74 21.21 -19.35
CA ASP A 49 -18.58 21.56 -18.51
C ASP A 49 -18.90 22.62 -17.45
N ALA A 50 -19.74 23.60 -17.77
CA ALA A 50 -20.10 24.67 -16.84
C ALA A 50 -20.89 24.13 -15.64
N LEU A 51 -21.88 23.27 -15.88
CA LEU A 51 -22.66 22.61 -14.83
C LEU A 51 -21.81 21.61 -14.06
N PHE A 52 -20.93 20.89 -14.75
CA PHE A 52 -20.02 19.97 -14.09
C PHE A 52 -19.09 20.67 -13.11
N GLY A 53 -18.57 21.85 -13.43
CA GLY A 53 -17.68 22.59 -12.54
C GLY A 53 -18.26 22.82 -11.14
N ILE A 54 -19.58 23.05 -11.05
CA ILE A 54 -20.28 23.20 -9.76
C ILE A 54 -20.30 21.88 -8.97
N VAL A 55 -20.57 20.77 -9.65
CA VAL A 55 -20.58 19.43 -9.06
C VAL A 55 -19.17 19.05 -8.61
N GLU A 56 -18.18 19.32 -9.45
CA GLU A 56 -16.77 19.02 -9.21
C GLU A 56 -16.24 19.74 -7.96
N VAL A 57 -16.56 21.03 -7.78
CA VAL A 57 -16.14 21.77 -6.58
C VAL A 57 -16.67 21.10 -5.30
N LYS A 58 -17.95 20.71 -5.29
CA LYS A 58 -18.56 20.02 -4.14
C LYS A 58 -17.96 18.65 -3.90
N ALA A 59 -17.75 17.87 -4.97
CA ALA A 59 -17.17 16.55 -4.89
C ALA A 59 -15.72 16.59 -4.40
N ARG A 60 -14.92 17.54 -4.88
CA ARG A 60 -13.53 17.74 -4.42
C ARG A 60 -13.48 18.15 -2.95
N GLN A 61 -14.37 19.02 -2.50
CA GLN A 61 -14.46 19.37 -1.08
C GLN A 61 -14.77 18.14 -0.22
N MET A 62 -15.66 17.26 -0.70
CA MET A 62 -15.95 16.01 -0.02
C MET A 62 -14.75 15.06 -0.02
N CYS A 63 -14.04 14.92 -1.15
CA CYS A 63 -12.81 14.13 -1.21
C CYS A 63 -11.80 14.56 -0.14
N LEU A 64 -11.58 15.87 0.00
CA LEU A 64 -10.68 16.41 1.01
C LEU A 64 -11.14 16.04 2.43
N SER A 65 -12.44 16.13 2.71
CA SER A 65 -12.98 15.75 4.02
C SER A 65 -12.85 14.25 4.33
N LEU A 66 -12.90 13.40 3.30
CA LEU A 66 -12.83 11.93 3.43
C LEU A 66 -11.40 11.39 3.27
N GLY A 67 -10.41 12.24 2.97
CA GLY A 67 -9.07 11.78 2.59
C GLY A 67 -9.06 10.90 1.33
N ALA A 68 -9.98 11.14 0.40
CA ALA A 68 -10.18 10.33 -0.80
C ALA A 68 -9.53 10.94 -2.05
N GLU A 69 -9.09 10.08 -2.96
CA GLU A 69 -8.66 10.50 -4.31
C GLU A 69 -9.89 10.77 -5.19
N TYR A 70 -9.92 11.91 -5.88
CA TYR A 70 -11.04 12.32 -6.75
C TYR A 70 -10.91 11.77 -8.16
N TRP A 71 -12.02 11.26 -8.71
CA TRP A 71 -12.12 10.79 -10.09
C TRP A 71 -13.42 11.25 -10.73
N ALA A 72 -13.34 11.76 -11.96
CA ALA A 72 -14.48 12.04 -12.82
C ALA A 72 -14.49 11.02 -13.96
N VAL A 73 -15.58 10.28 -14.12
CA VAL A 73 -15.70 9.24 -15.14
C VAL A 73 -17.05 9.25 -15.84
N SER A 74 -17.10 8.63 -17.02
CA SER A 74 -18.35 8.27 -17.67
C SER A 74 -18.28 6.83 -18.12
N ALA A 75 -19.01 5.96 -17.41
CA ALA A 75 -19.16 4.56 -17.82
C ALA A 75 -19.84 4.40 -19.19
N LYS A 76 -20.61 5.41 -19.64
CA LYS A 76 -21.31 5.39 -20.92
C LYS A 76 -20.39 5.69 -22.11
N SER A 77 -19.53 6.72 -21.97
CA SER A 77 -18.59 7.11 -23.03
C SER A 77 -17.23 6.41 -22.93
N GLY A 78 -16.92 5.81 -21.78
CA GLY A 78 -15.62 5.25 -21.46
C GLY A 78 -14.61 6.28 -20.93
N GLU A 79 -14.99 7.56 -20.84
CA GLU A 79 -14.12 8.63 -20.36
C GLU A 79 -13.56 8.32 -18.96
N CYS A 80 -12.22 8.34 -18.86
CA CYS A 80 -11.43 8.14 -17.64
C CYS A 80 -11.64 6.81 -16.89
N VAL A 81 -12.38 5.86 -17.46
CA VAL A 81 -12.66 4.56 -16.81
C VAL A 81 -11.39 3.71 -16.73
N GLU A 82 -10.65 3.59 -17.84
CA GLU A 82 -9.43 2.77 -17.88
C GLU A 82 -8.34 3.33 -16.96
N ASP A 83 -8.12 4.64 -16.99
CA ASP A 83 -7.10 5.30 -16.16
C ASP A 83 -7.41 5.16 -14.67
N PHE A 84 -8.69 5.27 -14.29
CA PHE A 84 -9.13 5.03 -12.93
C PHE A 84 -8.78 3.61 -12.46
N PHE A 85 -9.15 2.59 -13.23
CA PHE A 85 -8.87 1.20 -12.84
C PHE A 85 -7.38 0.87 -12.90
N ARG A 86 -6.61 1.49 -13.81
CA ARG A 86 -5.15 1.34 -13.84
C ARG A 86 -4.50 1.91 -12.58
N ARG A 87 -4.92 3.09 -12.13
CA ARG A 87 -4.47 3.68 -10.87
C ARG A 87 -4.83 2.81 -9.68
N LEU A 88 -6.07 2.33 -9.62
CA LEU A 88 -6.54 1.46 -8.55
C LEU A 88 -5.71 0.17 -8.49
N ALA A 89 -5.48 -0.48 -9.63
CA ALA A 89 -4.65 -1.67 -9.73
C ALA A 89 -3.21 -1.41 -9.25
N ALA A 90 -2.60 -0.30 -9.69
CA ALA A 90 -1.25 0.07 -9.27
C ALA A 90 -1.15 0.30 -7.75
N LEU A 91 -2.14 0.94 -7.14
CA LEU A 91 -2.16 1.18 -5.69
C LEU A 91 -2.35 -0.12 -4.90
N VAL A 92 -3.29 -0.98 -5.31
CA VAL A 92 -3.51 -2.29 -4.67
C VAL A 92 -2.27 -3.16 -4.79
N PHE A 93 -1.66 -3.20 -5.97
CA PHE A 93 -0.40 -3.92 -6.20
C PHE A 93 0.72 -3.40 -5.29
N ASN A 94 0.90 -2.08 -5.20
CA ASN A 94 1.90 -1.47 -4.33
C ASN A 94 1.68 -1.85 -2.86
N THR A 95 0.44 -1.80 -2.37
CA THR A 95 0.11 -2.23 -1.00
C THR A 95 0.39 -3.72 -0.79
N ALA A 96 0.03 -4.57 -1.74
CA ALA A 96 0.27 -6.01 -1.65
C ALA A 96 1.78 -6.34 -1.54
N VAL A 97 2.60 -5.75 -2.41
CA VAL A 97 4.06 -5.96 -2.41
C VAL A 97 4.70 -5.46 -1.11
N LEU A 98 4.30 -4.30 -0.59
CA LEU A 98 4.82 -3.78 0.67
C LEU A 98 4.43 -4.66 1.87
N GLY A 99 3.22 -5.22 1.86
CA GLY A 99 2.76 -6.17 2.87
C GLY A 99 3.58 -7.47 2.87
N GLU A 100 4.02 -7.93 1.71
CA GLU A 100 4.88 -9.12 1.59
C GLU A 100 6.33 -8.83 1.99
N VAL A 101 6.92 -7.70 1.57
CA VAL A 101 8.29 -7.33 1.90
C VAL A 101 8.52 -7.19 3.40
N GLY A 102 7.54 -6.66 4.14
CA GLY A 102 7.63 -6.57 5.61
C GLY A 102 7.67 -7.92 6.33
N GLN A 103 7.21 -9.00 5.69
CA GLN A 103 7.22 -10.37 6.22
C GLN A 103 8.54 -11.10 5.92
N ILE A 104 9.31 -10.63 4.93
CA ILE A 104 10.66 -11.13 4.63
C ILE A 104 11.64 -10.46 5.60
N ALA A 105 11.47 -10.68 6.90
CA ALA A 105 12.59 -10.52 7.80
C ALA A 105 13.66 -11.53 7.35
N PRO A 106 14.93 -11.13 7.14
CA PRO A 106 15.98 -12.10 6.91
C PRO A 106 16.01 -12.97 8.15
N SER A 107 15.50 -14.20 8.05
CA SER A 107 15.84 -15.22 9.03
C SER A 107 17.35 -15.16 9.09
N SER A 108 17.89 -14.84 10.26
CA SER A 108 19.33 -14.83 10.45
C SER A 108 19.75 -16.28 10.25
N ILE A 109 20.11 -16.64 9.02
CA ILE A 109 20.57 -17.99 8.69
C ILE A 109 21.89 -18.10 9.42
N LYS A 110 21.86 -18.68 10.62
CA LYS A 110 23.06 -19.04 11.37
C LYS A 110 23.65 -20.28 10.69
N ILE A 111 24.33 -20.06 9.57
CA ILE A 111 25.17 -21.10 8.96
C ILE A 111 26.39 -21.26 9.87
N GLY A 112 26.51 -22.42 10.52
CA GLY A 112 27.71 -22.79 11.29
C GLY A 112 27.59 -22.81 12.82
N SER A 113 26.42 -23.09 13.40
CA SER A 113 26.29 -23.28 14.86
C SER A 113 26.29 -24.75 15.30
N GLU A 114 26.97 -25.63 14.57
CA GLU A 114 27.19 -27.02 14.98
C GLU A 114 28.67 -27.22 15.28
N LEU A 115 29.05 -27.00 16.54
CA LEU A 115 30.28 -27.59 17.07
C LEU A 115 29.95 -29.06 17.34
N LEU A 116 30.47 -29.96 16.50
CA LEU A 116 30.53 -31.37 16.82
C LEU A 116 31.38 -31.53 18.09
N TYR A 117 30.73 -31.83 19.21
CA TYR A 117 31.43 -32.26 20.41
C TYR A 117 31.91 -33.69 20.16
N ASP A 118 33.23 -33.89 20.16
CA ASP A 118 33.76 -35.25 20.24
C ASP A 118 33.61 -35.73 21.69
N ALA A 119 33.20 -36.98 21.87
CA ALA A 119 32.78 -37.54 23.15
C ALA A 119 33.98 -37.89 24.05
N ASN A 120 34.85 -36.93 24.35
CA ASN A 120 35.84 -37.03 25.42
C ASN A 120 36.17 -35.63 25.94
N GLY A 121 35.51 -35.26 27.04
CA GLY A 121 35.65 -33.96 27.68
C GLY A 121 37.09 -33.69 28.11
N SER A 122 37.65 -32.60 27.62
CA SER A 122 38.75 -31.87 28.24
C SER A 122 38.75 -30.44 27.70
N ALA A 123 38.40 -29.49 28.58
CA ALA A 123 38.52 -28.07 28.28
C ALA A 123 40.00 -27.71 28.18
N ASN A 124 40.44 -27.18 27.04
CA ASN A 124 41.75 -26.55 26.93
C ASN A 124 41.56 -25.07 26.59
N GLN A 125 41.91 -24.22 27.56
CA GLN A 125 42.28 -22.84 27.32
C GLN A 125 43.59 -22.84 26.53
N GLU A 126 43.61 -22.34 25.30
CA GLU A 126 44.86 -21.97 24.66
C GLU A 126 45.15 -20.49 24.87
N VAL A 127 46.10 -20.32 25.79
CA VAL A 127 46.88 -19.14 26.10
C VAL A 127 47.58 -18.63 24.84
N ALA A 128 47.57 -17.31 24.67
CA ALA A 128 48.29 -16.59 23.64
C ALA A 128 49.78 -16.99 23.52
N LYS A 129 50.28 -17.14 22.29
CA LYS A 129 51.69 -16.92 21.96
C LYS A 129 51.83 -16.11 20.66
N LYS A 130 52.39 -14.91 20.81
CA LYS A 130 52.97 -14.09 19.74
C LYS A 130 54.29 -14.68 19.24
N SER A 131 54.71 -14.18 18.08
CA SER A 131 56.03 -14.25 17.39
C SER A 131 56.03 -15.23 16.22
N GLY A 132 56.46 -14.92 15.00
CA GLY A 132 57.08 -13.74 14.39
C GLY A 132 57.63 -14.16 13.00
N CYS A 133 58.09 -13.18 12.21
CA CYS A 133 58.87 -13.25 10.96
C CYS A 133 58.18 -13.44 9.59
N ASN A 134 58.13 -12.30 8.88
CA ASN A 134 58.74 -11.93 7.58
C ASN A 134 58.61 -12.78 6.31
N ASP A 135 58.21 -12.04 5.26
CA ASP A 135 58.73 -11.98 3.88
C ASP A 135 59.25 -13.28 3.24
N ASN A 136 58.61 -13.71 2.14
CA ASN A 136 59.22 -13.55 0.81
C ASN A 136 58.33 -14.09 -0.33
N LYS A 137 58.48 -13.40 -1.48
CA LYS A 137 58.00 -13.72 -2.83
C LYS A 137 57.98 -15.20 -3.20
N CYS A 138 56.96 -15.58 -3.97
CA CYS A 138 56.98 -16.47 -5.14
C CYS A 138 55.70 -16.12 -5.93
N GLY A 139 55.64 -15.92 -7.23
CA GLY A 139 56.52 -16.23 -8.35
C GLY A 139 55.58 -16.37 -9.54
#